data_AF-A0AAU1KNQ4-F1
#
_entry.id   AF-A0AAU1KNQ4-F1
#
_cell.length_a   1.000
_cell.length_b   1.000
_cell.length_c   1.000
_cell.angle_alpha   90.00
_cell.angle_beta   90.00
_cell.angle_gamma   90.00
#
_symmetry.space_group_name_H-M   'P 1'
#
loop_
_entity.id
_entity.type
_entity.pdbx_description
1 polymer ?
#
loop_
_entity_poly.entity_id
_entity_poly.type
_entity_poly.pdbx_seq_one_letter_code
_entity_poly.pdbx_strand_id
1 'polypeptide(L)'
;MSLDELQGGPARDAEVPDTAEVPDTAGAPAPAAAAGAPAKAARRTGGWAALRPLLLRMHFYAGLLIAPFLFLAAATGLLYAGSWQAERVIYSHELTVDDVGERAVPLGTQVKAARAAAPEGKVLSVWPAPEADATTRVIMEKPGLGDGETLTVFVDPYTTEVRGQLTTSGDALPLRAWLSEFHASLQLGEFGRNYSELAASWLWVVALGGLALWIGRRRARKADLVLPDRKATGRRKTLSWHGTVGLWAAVGLVGLSATGLTWSNYAGKNIGELQDRVGGATPSVAAKLNPGTGGAADGGDEHAGHVMTEGMEMPPPAPVADIGIDRAVEAARAAGVTESLRVTLPAKGKGYVIKENDKTLPVHLDSVAVDPADGRVMDTLRFADYPLLAQLTRFGIDLHMGLTFGIANQIALAALAVAVMFLVVWGYRMWWMRRPVKEDRRSVGRAQPRGAWRRLPVTVLLPFACATAVVGWFVPLLGLSLLAFLVIDLAVGFAARRRGAAADAAA
;
A
#
# COMPACT_ATOMS: atom_id res chain seq x y z
N MET A 1 30.44 52.25 27.50
CA MET A 1 30.92 53.04 28.65
C MET A 1 30.47 52.25 29.87
N SER A 2 31.23 51.23 30.29
CA SER A 2 32.45 51.30 31.13
C SER A 2 32.09 51.61 32.59
N LEU A 3 32.42 50.68 33.49
CA LEU A 3 33.51 50.80 34.49
C LEU A 3 33.04 51.62 35.70
N ASP A 4 32.76 50.97 36.82
CA ASP A 4 33.73 50.61 37.90
C ASP A 4 33.95 51.79 38.86
N GLU A 5 34.33 51.43 40.09
CA GLU A 5 34.67 52.24 41.28
C GLU A 5 33.64 52.12 42.41
N LEU A 6 33.97 51.90 43.69
CA LEU A 6 35.24 51.87 44.45
C LEU A 6 34.92 51.40 45.88
N GLN A 7 35.87 50.74 46.54
CA GLN A 7 36.20 50.71 48.00
C GLN A 7 36.98 49.41 48.28
N GLY A 8 38.22 49.33 48.79
CA GLY A 8 39.26 50.22 49.34
C GLY A 8 40.28 49.30 50.06
N GLY A 9 41.61 49.48 49.86
CA GLY A 9 42.71 48.60 50.38
C GLY A 9 43.12 48.86 51.85
N PRO A 10 44.39 48.71 52.30
CA PRO A 10 45.62 48.08 51.72
C PRO A 10 46.53 47.30 52.74
N ALA A 11 47.68 46.74 52.27
CA ALA A 11 49.04 46.57 52.90
C ALA A 11 49.71 45.23 52.46
N ARG A 12 50.80 45.18 51.66
CA ARG A 12 52.28 45.35 51.96
C ARG A 12 52.81 44.24 52.88
N ASP A 13 53.83 43.38 52.58
CA ASP A 13 55.16 43.52 51.95
C ASP A 13 55.63 42.18 51.29
N ALA A 14 56.34 42.16 50.14
CA ALA A 14 57.79 41.84 49.92
C ALA A 14 58.32 40.55 50.62
N GLU A 15 59.07 39.59 50.05
CA GLU A 15 60.19 39.62 49.09
C GLU A 15 60.54 38.18 48.62
N VAL A 16 61.44 38.05 47.64
CA VAL A 16 61.76 36.92 46.71
C VAL A 16 63.16 36.33 47.06
N PRO A 17 63.85 35.49 46.24
CA PRO A 17 63.74 34.06 45.84
C PRO A 17 64.87 33.16 46.44
N ASP A 18 64.94 31.85 46.12
CA ASP A 18 66.15 31.24 45.52
C ASP A 18 65.92 29.82 44.96
N THR A 19 66.70 29.53 43.91
CA THR A 19 66.88 28.35 43.08
C THR A 19 67.92 27.35 43.62
N ALA A 20 68.13 26.25 42.88
CA ALA A 20 69.16 25.20 43.00
C ALA A 20 68.75 24.02 43.91
N GLU A 21 69.01 22.75 43.63
CA GLU A 21 69.92 22.11 42.67
C GLU A 21 69.54 20.62 42.57
N VAL A 22 69.85 19.99 41.43
CA VAL A 22 69.80 18.53 41.22
C VAL A 22 71.18 17.96 41.55
N PRO A 23 71.28 16.74 42.10
CA PRO A 23 72.30 15.84 41.59
C PRO A 23 71.80 14.43 41.25
N ASP A 24 72.43 13.92 40.21
CA ASP A 24 72.36 12.59 39.60
C ASP A 24 72.99 11.52 40.50
N THR A 25 72.35 10.35 40.67
CA THR A 25 73.04 9.08 40.95
C THR A 25 72.25 7.89 40.42
N ALA A 26 72.97 7.04 39.68
CA ALA A 26 72.55 5.80 39.06
C ALA A 26 72.22 4.67 40.06
N GLY A 27 71.32 3.77 39.67
CA GLY A 27 71.16 2.46 40.33
C GLY A 27 69.76 1.86 40.18
N ALA A 28 69.52 1.11 39.09
CA ALA A 28 68.38 0.20 39.00
C ALA A 28 68.55 -0.97 40.00
N PRO A 29 67.44 -1.54 40.51
CA PRO A 29 66.94 -2.73 39.83
C PRO A 29 65.44 -2.67 39.52
N ALA A 30 65.06 -3.34 38.44
CA ALA A 30 63.71 -3.46 37.91
C ALA A 30 62.73 -4.07 38.94
N PRO A 31 61.50 -3.53 39.08
CA PRO A 31 60.42 -4.30 39.66
C PRO A 31 59.83 -5.25 38.60
N ALA A 32 59.72 -6.50 39.02
CA ALA A 32 59.23 -7.65 38.28
C ALA A 32 57.95 -7.39 37.48
N ALA A 33 57.91 -8.03 36.31
CA ALA A 33 56.74 -8.18 35.48
C ALA A 33 55.54 -8.68 36.31
N ALA A 34 54.62 -7.79 36.63
CA ALA A 34 53.30 -8.15 37.12
C ALA A 34 52.53 -8.77 35.94
N ALA A 35 52.41 -10.09 36.02
CA ALA A 35 51.67 -10.93 35.11
C ALA A 35 50.24 -10.43 34.88
N GLY A 36 49.87 -10.36 33.60
CA GLY A 36 48.51 -10.60 33.10
C GLY A 36 47.37 -9.91 33.84
N ALA A 37 47.18 -8.61 33.60
CA ALA A 37 45.84 -8.04 33.72
C ALA A 37 44.92 -8.83 32.77
N PRO A 38 43.82 -9.44 33.26
CA PRO A 38 42.93 -10.20 32.39
C PRO A 38 42.38 -9.24 31.33
N ALA A 39 42.55 -9.63 30.08
CA ALA A 39 42.00 -8.96 28.92
C ALA A 39 40.56 -8.55 29.22
N LYS A 40 40.26 -7.24 29.07
CA LYS A 40 38.91 -6.66 29.16
C LYS A 40 37.92 -7.68 28.63
N ALA A 41 37.12 -8.25 29.53
CA ALA A 41 36.03 -9.15 29.21
C ALA A 41 35.32 -8.57 27.99
N ALA A 42 35.35 -9.32 26.88
CA ALA A 42 34.71 -8.92 25.63
C ALA A 42 33.26 -8.59 25.97
N ARG A 43 32.97 -7.30 26.08
CA ARG A 43 31.66 -6.82 26.51
C ARG A 43 30.70 -7.33 25.46
N ARG A 44 29.95 -8.40 25.75
CA ARG A 44 28.93 -8.99 24.88
C ARG A 44 28.15 -7.83 24.29
N THR A 45 28.44 -7.50 23.05
CA THR A 45 27.75 -6.43 22.34
C THR A 45 26.34 -6.96 22.15
N GLY A 46 25.40 -6.53 23.00
CA GLY A 46 24.03 -7.01 22.92
C GLY A 46 23.51 -6.91 21.48
N GLY A 47 22.71 -7.89 21.03
CA GLY A 47 22.33 -8.04 19.62
C GLY A 47 21.85 -6.76 18.95
N TRP A 48 21.19 -5.86 19.70
CA TRP A 48 20.81 -4.52 19.24
C TRP A 48 21.97 -3.64 18.77
N ALA A 49 23.12 -3.67 19.45
CA ALA A 49 24.31 -2.89 19.07
C ALA A 49 24.89 -3.35 17.73
N ALA A 50 24.75 -4.65 17.39
CA ALA A 50 25.15 -5.22 16.11
C ALA A 50 24.10 -4.99 15.00
N LEU A 51 22.81 -5.07 15.34
CA LEU A 51 21.71 -4.94 14.37
C LEU A 51 21.39 -3.48 14.00
N ARG A 52 21.51 -2.54 14.95
CA ARG A 52 21.14 -1.13 14.76
C ARG A 52 21.80 -0.47 13.53
N PRO A 53 23.11 -0.64 13.26
CA PRO A 53 23.73 -0.06 12.07
C PRO A 53 23.16 -0.61 10.76
N LEU A 54 22.78 -1.89 10.73
CA LEU A 54 22.15 -2.52 9.55
C LEU A 54 20.76 -1.94 9.31
N LEU A 55 19.91 -1.88 10.34
CA LEU A 55 18.57 -1.29 10.24
C LEU A 55 18.62 0.19 9.84
N LEU A 56 19.53 0.96 10.43
CA LEU A 56 19.69 2.37 10.10
C LEU A 56 20.10 2.57 8.63
N ARG A 57 20.99 1.71 8.14
CA ARG A 57 21.42 1.70 6.75
C ARG A 57 20.25 1.34 5.84
N MET A 58 19.52 0.28 6.16
CA MET A 58 18.40 -0.20 5.35
C MET A 58 17.28 0.84 5.28
N HIS A 59 16.82 1.32 6.44
CA HIS A 59 15.79 2.37 6.53
C HIS A 59 16.19 3.64 5.76
N PHE A 60 17.47 4.03 5.79
CA PHE A 60 17.95 5.18 5.04
C PHE A 60 17.95 4.96 3.52
N TYR A 61 18.54 3.88 3.02
CA TYR A 61 18.67 3.67 1.58
C TYR A 61 17.36 3.24 0.92
N ALA A 62 16.62 2.32 1.55
CA ALA A 62 15.29 1.94 1.08
C ALA A 62 14.34 3.13 1.15
N GLY A 63 14.37 3.89 2.26
CA GLY A 63 13.59 5.13 2.39
C GLY A 63 13.92 6.15 1.31
N LEU A 64 15.19 6.36 0.98
CA LEU A 64 15.60 7.26 -0.11
C LEU A 64 15.10 6.79 -1.49
N LEU A 65 15.15 5.48 -1.74
CA LEU A 65 14.72 4.86 -3.00
C LEU A 65 13.21 5.04 -3.22
N ILE A 66 12.40 4.71 -2.21
CA ILE A 66 10.93 4.64 -2.38
C ILE A 66 10.21 5.94 -2.02
N ALA A 67 10.86 6.87 -1.31
CA ALA A 67 10.25 8.11 -0.86
C ALA A 67 9.58 8.96 -1.95
N PRO A 68 10.15 9.14 -3.17
CA PRO A 68 9.49 9.91 -4.22
C PRO A 68 8.15 9.29 -4.62
N PHE A 69 8.14 7.96 -4.77
CA PHE A 69 6.93 7.22 -5.09
C PHE A 69 5.92 7.32 -3.95
N LEU A 70 6.33 7.03 -2.70
CA LEU A 70 5.43 7.11 -1.54
C LEU A 70 4.82 8.50 -1.35
N PHE A 71 5.56 9.57 -1.67
CA PHE A 71 5.01 10.92 -1.62
C PHE A 71 3.91 11.13 -2.66
N LEU A 72 4.16 10.75 -3.91
CA LEU A 72 3.17 10.85 -4.98
C LEU A 72 1.97 9.94 -4.74
N ALA A 73 2.21 8.69 -4.36
CA ALA A 73 1.17 7.72 -4.01
C ALA A 73 0.33 8.19 -2.82
N ALA A 74 0.93 8.78 -1.78
CA ALA A 74 0.16 9.35 -0.68
C ALA A 74 -0.69 10.55 -1.13
N ALA A 75 -0.15 11.44 -1.97
CA ALA A 75 -0.90 12.57 -2.51
C ALA A 75 -2.07 12.12 -3.38
N THR A 76 -1.86 11.14 -4.26
CA THR A 76 -2.90 10.62 -5.15
C THR A 76 -3.89 9.73 -4.42
N GLY A 77 -3.45 8.98 -3.41
CA GLY A 77 -4.33 8.21 -2.52
C GLY A 77 -5.24 9.12 -1.69
N LEU A 78 -4.75 10.28 -1.25
CA LEU A 78 -5.58 11.31 -0.61
C LEU A 78 -6.66 11.84 -1.56
N LEU A 79 -6.29 12.14 -2.82
CA LEU A 79 -7.25 12.56 -3.83
C LEU A 79 -8.25 11.46 -4.18
N TYR A 80 -7.78 10.21 -4.29
CA TYR A 80 -8.62 9.04 -4.55
C TYR A 80 -9.63 8.81 -3.42
N ALA A 81 -9.21 8.91 -2.15
CA ALA A 81 -10.13 8.78 -1.01
C ALA A 81 -11.25 9.84 -1.03
N GLY A 82 -10.94 11.06 -1.48
CA GLY A 82 -11.92 12.15 -1.65
C GLY A 82 -12.70 12.12 -2.97
N SER A 83 -12.37 11.21 -3.88
CA SER A 83 -12.99 11.16 -5.21
C SER A 83 -14.46 10.75 -5.15
N TRP A 84 -14.87 9.92 -4.18
CA TRP A 84 -16.28 9.52 -3.99
C TRP A 84 -17.22 10.72 -3.83
N GLN A 85 -16.81 11.71 -3.03
CA GLN A 85 -17.58 12.93 -2.82
C GLN A 85 -17.44 13.89 -4.01
N ALA A 86 -16.24 14.00 -4.59
CA ALA A 86 -16.02 14.85 -5.75
C ALA A 86 -16.87 14.39 -6.95
N GLU A 87 -16.97 13.08 -7.16
CA GLU A 87 -17.76 12.47 -8.23
C GLU A 87 -19.25 12.77 -8.11
N ARG A 88 -19.81 12.77 -6.89
CA ARG A 88 -21.21 13.17 -6.66
C ARG A 88 -21.50 14.61 -7.06
N VAL A 89 -20.49 15.48 -7.03
CA VAL A 89 -20.62 16.90 -7.42
C VAL A 89 -20.35 17.07 -8.92
N ILE A 90 -19.30 16.44 -9.44
CA ILE A 90 -18.86 16.59 -10.83
C ILE A 90 -19.82 15.91 -11.81
N TYR A 91 -20.35 14.75 -11.42
CA TYR A 91 -21.26 13.92 -12.23
C TYR A 91 -22.67 13.89 -11.64
N SER A 92 -23.09 14.98 -10.96
CA SER A 92 -24.42 15.03 -10.33
C SER A 92 -25.54 14.79 -11.34
N HIS A 93 -25.44 15.40 -12.53
CA HIS A 93 -26.43 15.24 -13.59
C HIS A 93 -26.63 13.79 -14.03
N GLU A 94 -25.54 13.03 -14.18
CA GLU A 94 -25.59 11.62 -14.55
C GLU A 94 -26.01 10.73 -13.39
N LEU A 95 -25.62 11.06 -12.15
CA LEU A 95 -25.86 10.21 -10.99
C LEU A 95 -27.25 10.39 -10.38
N THR A 96 -27.90 11.54 -10.56
CA THR A 96 -29.18 11.86 -9.93
C THR A 96 -30.28 12.24 -10.93
N VAL A 97 -31.52 12.01 -10.54
CA VAL A 97 -32.71 12.51 -11.22
C VAL A 97 -33.11 13.89 -10.68
N ASP A 98 -33.80 14.68 -11.50
CA ASP A 98 -34.29 15.99 -11.08
C ASP A 98 -35.56 15.87 -10.22
N ASP A 99 -36.42 14.89 -10.53
CA ASP A 99 -37.67 14.63 -9.83
C ASP A 99 -37.83 13.13 -9.52
N VAL A 100 -38.06 12.81 -8.25
CA VAL A 100 -38.36 11.44 -7.81
C VAL A 100 -39.81 11.12 -8.11
N GLY A 101 -40.05 10.23 -9.07
CA GLY A 101 -41.39 9.78 -9.45
C GLY A 101 -42.03 8.83 -8.43
N GLU A 102 -43.35 8.61 -8.54
CA GLU A 102 -44.09 7.72 -7.62
C GLU A 102 -43.68 6.24 -7.74
N ARG A 103 -43.33 5.79 -8.95
CA ARG A 103 -42.95 4.41 -9.22
C ARG A 103 -41.94 4.32 -10.36
N ALA A 104 -40.82 3.66 -10.10
CA ALA A 104 -39.86 3.33 -11.15
C ALA A 104 -40.49 2.39 -12.20
N VAL A 105 -40.17 2.62 -13.47
CA VAL A 105 -40.53 1.71 -14.56
C VAL A 105 -39.72 0.40 -14.46
N PRO A 106 -40.19 -0.72 -15.05
CA PRO A 106 -39.45 -1.98 -15.05
C PRO A 106 -38.01 -1.81 -15.56
N LEU A 107 -37.05 -2.53 -14.96
CA LEU A 107 -35.63 -2.52 -15.33
C LEU A 107 -35.44 -2.90 -16.79
N GLY A 108 -36.23 -3.85 -17.31
CA GLY A 108 -36.21 -4.19 -18.73
C GLY A 108 -36.50 -3.01 -19.66
N THR A 109 -37.37 -2.07 -19.24
CA THR A 109 -37.66 -0.84 -19.99
C THR A 109 -36.50 0.14 -19.92
N GLN A 110 -35.88 0.29 -18.75
CA GLN A 110 -34.69 1.15 -18.58
C GLN A 110 -33.51 0.64 -19.42
N VAL A 111 -33.30 -0.68 -19.46
CA VAL A 111 -32.27 -1.32 -20.31
C VAL A 111 -32.54 -1.08 -21.80
N LYS A 112 -33.81 -1.11 -22.23
CA LYS A 112 -34.17 -0.80 -23.62
C LYS A 112 -33.81 0.65 -23.99
N ALA A 113 -34.12 1.61 -23.12
CA ALA A 113 -33.74 3.00 -23.33
C ALA A 113 -32.21 3.17 -23.44
N ALA A 114 -31.46 2.52 -22.55
CA ALA A 114 -30.00 2.53 -22.63
C ALA A 114 -29.47 1.94 -23.96
N ARG A 115 -30.00 0.79 -24.39
CA ARG A 115 -29.62 0.16 -25.68
C ARG A 115 -29.95 1.05 -26.88
N ALA A 116 -31.05 1.79 -26.82
CA ALA A 116 -31.40 2.74 -27.89
C ALA A 116 -30.40 3.91 -27.96
N ALA A 117 -29.88 4.37 -26.82
CA ALA A 117 -28.89 5.44 -26.76
C ALA A 117 -27.45 4.99 -27.07
N ALA A 118 -27.15 3.69 -26.92
CA ALA A 118 -25.87 3.09 -27.29
C ALA A 118 -26.04 1.78 -28.07
N PRO A 119 -26.49 1.81 -29.35
CA PRO A 119 -26.85 0.62 -30.11
C PRO A 119 -25.69 -0.36 -30.35
N GLU A 120 -24.46 0.15 -30.41
CA GLU A 120 -23.25 -0.66 -30.60
C GLU A 120 -22.76 -1.33 -29.30
N GLY A 121 -23.36 -0.99 -28.16
CA GLY A 121 -23.00 -1.54 -26.86
C GLY A 121 -23.69 -2.88 -26.57
N LYS A 122 -22.93 -3.85 -26.07
CA LYS A 122 -23.47 -5.09 -25.52
C LYS A 122 -23.62 -4.94 -24.00
N VAL A 123 -24.86 -4.96 -23.50
CA VAL A 123 -25.12 -4.88 -22.06
C VAL A 123 -24.50 -6.08 -21.33
N LEU A 124 -23.67 -5.79 -20.34
CA LEU A 124 -23.02 -6.78 -19.48
C LEU A 124 -23.74 -6.90 -18.14
N SER A 125 -24.01 -5.76 -17.51
CA SER A 125 -24.67 -5.72 -16.21
C SER A 125 -25.47 -4.45 -16.02
N VAL A 126 -26.42 -4.49 -15.09
CA VAL A 126 -27.29 -3.38 -14.72
C VAL A 126 -27.18 -3.18 -13.22
N TRP A 127 -26.99 -1.94 -12.79
CA TRP A 127 -27.03 -1.56 -11.39
C TRP A 127 -28.30 -0.74 -11.22
N PRO A 128 -29.38 -1.33 -10.66
CA PRO A 128 -30.57 -0.57 -10.32
C PRO A 128 -30.23 0.64 -9.46
N ALA A 129 -31.01 1.71 -9.59
CA ALA A 129 -30.89 2.89 -8.72
C ALA A 129 -30.83 2.47 -7.23
N PRO A 130 -29.71 2.72 -6.53
CA PRO A 130 -29.54 2.30 -5.14
C PRO A 130 -30.35 3.17 -4.15
N GLU A 131 -30.65 4.41 -4.55
CA GLU A 131 -31.42 5.39 -3.79
C GLU A 131 -32.53 5.97 -4.70
N ALA A 132 -33.57 6.57 -4.11
CA ALA A 132 -34.74 7.02 -4.86
C ALA A 132 -34.44 8.15 -5.85
N ASP A 133 -33.43 8.97 -5.56
CA ASP A 133 -32.94 10.06 -6.39
C ASP A 133 -31.80 9.65 -7.33
N ALA A 134 -31.35 8.40 -7.29
CA ALA A 134 -30.26 7.91 -8.12
C ALA A 134 -30.73 7.40 -9.48
N THR A 135 -29.83 7.42 -10.47
CA THR A 135 -30.06 6.82 -11.78
C THR A 135 -29.70 5.33 -11.79
N THR A 136 -30.35 4.57 -12.69
CA THR A 136 -29.93 3.21 -13.02
C THR A 136 -28.73 3.26 -13.94
N ARG A 137 -27.72 2.44 -13.66
CA ARG A 137 -26.51 2.34 -14.48
C ARG A 137 -26.58 1.09 -15.34
N VAL A 138 -26.54 1.25 -16.66
CA VAL A 138 -26.48 0.14 -17.61
C VAL A 138 -25.08 0.07 -18.17
N ILE A 139 -24.34 -0.97 -17.78
CA ILE A 139 -22.92 -1.17 -18.11
C ILE A 139 -22.82 -2.02 -19.35
N MET A 140 -22.11 -1.52 -20.35
CA MET A 140 -21.99 -2.12 -21.67
C MET A 140 -20.53 -2.27 -22.09
N GLU A 141 -20.24 -3.39 -22.74
CA GLU A 141 -19.05 -3.55 -23.55
C GLU A 141 -19.25 -2.77 -24.85
N LYS A 142 -18.27 -1.97 -25.25
CA LYS A 142 -18.29 -1.20 -26.50
C LYS A 142 -16.94 -1.32 -27.21
N PRO A 143 -16.91 -1.62 -28.51
CA PRO A 143 -15.66 -1.62 -29.28
C PRO A 143 -14.91 -0.28 -29.18
N GLY A 144 -13.58 -0.35 -29.08
CA GLY A 144 -12.70 0.84 -29.06
C GLY A 144 -12.46 1.45 -27.68
N LEU A 145 -12.96 0.85 -26.60
CA LEU A 145 -12.57 1.20 -25.23
C LEU A 145 -11.30 0.45 -24.81
N GLY A 146 -10.56 0.97 -23.82
CA GLY A 146 -9.37 0.33 -23.29
C GLY A 146 -9.68 -0.95 -22.49
N ASP A 147 -8.65 -1.75 -22.21
CA ASP A 147 -8.79 -2.97 -21.42
C ASP A 147 -9.41 -2.68 -20.04
N GLY A 148 -10.53 -3.35 -19.73
CA GLY A 148 -11.25 -3.16 -18.46
C GLY A 148 -12.10 -1.88 -18.38
N GLU A 149 -12.18 -1.11 -19.47
CA GLU A 149 -13.13 0.01 -19.59
C GLU A 149 -14.46 -0.46 -20.18
N THR A 150 -15.54 0.18 -19.74
CA THR A 150 -16.90 -0.09 -20.18
C THR A 150 -17.64 1.23 -20.41
N LEU A 151 -18.65 1.21 -21.27
CA LEU A 151 -19.58 2.32 -21.39
C LEU A 151 -20.68 2.15 -20.35
N THR A 152 -20.85 3.12 -19.45
CA THR A 152 -22.00 3.17 -18.55
C THR A 152 -23.00 4.21 -19.03
N VAL A 153 -24.22 3.78 -19.31
CA VAL A 153 -25.35 4.64 -19.62
C VAL A 153 -26.18 4.86 -18.35
N PHE A 154 -26.42 6.11 -18.00
CA PHE A 154 -27.21 6.50 -16.82
C PHE A 154 -28.64 6.79 -17.26
N VAL A 155 -29.59 6.07 -16.69
CA VAL A 155 -31.01 6.13 -17.07
C VAL A 155 -31.82 6.55 -15.86
N ASP A 156 -32.67 7.56 -16.04
CA ASP A 156 -33.69 7.94 -15.08
C ASP A 156 -34.69 6.76 -14.91
N PRO A 157 -34.82 6.17 -13.72
CA PRO A 157 -35.68 5.02 -13.49
C PRO A 157 -37.18 5.33 -13.58
N TYR A 158 -37.59 6.60 -13.59
CA TYR A 158 -38.99 7.04 -13.65
C TYR A 158 -39.40 7.44 -15.06
N THR A 159 -38.53 8.18 -15.78
CA THR A 159 -38.86 8.76 -17.09
C THR A 159 -38.24 7.99 -18.26
N THR A 160 -37.26 7.13 -18.00
CA THR A 160 -36.38 6.47 -18.99
C THR A 160 -35.49 7.42 -19.79
N GLU A 161 -35.41 8.69 -19.39
CA GLU A 161 -34.47 9.65 -19.95
C GLU A 161 -33.03 9.20 -19.71
N VAL A 162 -32.19 9.31 -20.74
CA VAL A 162 -30.75 9.04 -20.62
C VAL A 162 -30.06 10.30 -20.14
N ARG A 163 -29.62 10.28 -18.88
CA ARG A 163 -28.96 11.38 -18.17
C ARG A 163 -27.49 11.56 -18.58
N GLY A 164 -26.88 10.53 -19.16
CA GLY A 164 -25.53 10.64 -19.71
C GLY A 164 -24.91 9.30 -20.04
N GLN A 165 -23.73 9.36 -20.65
CA GLN A 165 -22.90 8.19 -20.97
C GLN A 165 -21.46 8.49 -20.57
N LEU A 166 -20.88 7.66 -19.70
CA LEU A 166 -19.50 7.81 -19.25
C LEU A 166 -18.71 6.54 -19.50
N THR A 167 -17.45 6.69 -19.90
CA THR A 167 -16.49 5.58 -19.85
C THR A 167 -16.11 5.34 -18.39
N THR A 168 -16.32 4.12 -17.91
CA THR A 168 -16.07 3.71 -16.52
C THR A 168 -15.18 2.48 -16.48
N SER A 169 -14.51 2.26 -15.36
CA SER A 169 -13.77 1.01 -15.12
C SER A 169 -14.30 0.35 -13.85
N GLY A 170 -14.97 -0.79 -14.02
CA GLY A 170 -15.71 -1.44 -12.93
C GLY A 170 -16.74 -0.51 -12.30
N ASP A 171 -16.55 -0.16 -11.02
CA ASP A 171 -17.42 0.74 -10.27
C ASP A 171 -17.04 2.23 -10.38
N ALA A 172 -15.86 2.53 -10.95
CA ALA A 172 -15.25 3.85 -10.97
C ALA A 172 -15.73 4.72 -12.13
N LEU A 173 -16.17 5.95 -11.82
CA LEU A 173 -16.44 6.99 -12.82
C LEU A 173 -15.11 7.58 -13.31
N PRO A 174 -15.09 8.41 -14.38
CA PRO A 174 -13.84 8.78 -15.04
C PRO A 174 -12.79 9.41 -14.11
N LEU A 175 -13.20 10.27 -13.17
CA LEU A 175 -12.28 10.89 -12.21
C LEU A 175 -11.61 9.85 -11.31
N ARG A 176 -12.38 8.99 -10.64
CA ARG A 176 -11.84 7.96 -9.74
C ARG A 176 -11.07 6.90 -10.50
N ALA A 177 -11.48 6.54 -11.70
CA ALA A 177 -10.73 5.62 -12.57
C ALA A 177 -9.34 6.19 -12.90
N TRP A 178 -9.28 7.47 -13.31
CA TRP A 178 -8.02 8.17 -13.59
C TRP A 178 -7.12 8.27 -12.35
N LEU A 179 -7.69 8.62 -11.20
CA LEU A 179 -6.96 8.67 -9.92
C LEU A 179 -6.47 7.29 -9.46
N SER A 180 -7.26 6.24 -9.70
CA SER A 180 -6.89 4.85 -9.41
C SER A 180 -5.64 4.44 -10.19
N GLU A 181 -5.64 4.68 -11.51
CA GLU A 181 -4.49 4.35 -12.36
C GLU A 181 -3.27 5.21 -12.01
N PHE A 182 -3.46 6.50 -11.70
CA PHE A 182 -2.36 7.34 -11.22
C PHE A 182 -1.80 6.82 -9.88
N HIS A 183 -2.65 6.40 -8.94
CA HIS A 183 -2.20 5.83 -7.67
C HIS A 183 -1.48 4.49 -7.85
N ALA A 184 -2.00 3.63 -8.72
CA ALA A 184 -1.45 2.29 -8.96
C ALA A 184 -0.15 2.30 -9.78
N SER A 185 -0.01 3.21 -10.75
CA SER A 185 1.09 3.17 -11.72
C SER A 185 1.71 4.54 -12.05
N LEU A 186 1.23 5.66 -11.50
CA LEU A 186 1.60 7.01 -11.92
C LEU A 186 1.35 7.28 -13.42
N GLN A 187 0.48 6.50 -14.05
CA GLN A 187 0.24 6.52 -15.50
C GLN A 187 1.48 6.17 -16.34
N LEU A 188 2.41 5.41 -15.75
CA LEU A 188 3.61 4.92 -16.44
C LEU A 188 3.45 3.47 -16.92
N GLY A 189 2.23 2.96 -16.96
CA GLY A 189 1.91 1.59 -17.37
C GLY A 189 2.63 0.55 -16.50
N GLU A 190 3.18 -0.48 -17.13
CA GLU A 190 3.84 -1.60 -16.43
C GLU A 190 5.06 -1.16 -15.59
N PHE A 191 5.85 -0.21 -16.08
CA PHE A 191 6.97 0.34 -15.32
C PHE A 191 6.49 0.95 -14.00
N GLY A 192 5.40 1.72 -14.09
CA GLY A 192 4.70 2.32 -12.96
C GLY A 192 4.21 1.30 -11.95
N ARG A 193 3.49 0.26 -12.42
CA ARG A 193 2.98 -0.83 -11.59
C ARG A 193 4.10 -1.56 -10.86
N ASN A 194 5.20 -1.87 -11.55
CA ASN A 194 6.37 -2.51 -10.94
C ASN A 194 7.06 -1.60 -9.93
N TYR A 195 7.15 -0.28 -10.18
CA TYR A 195 7.70 0.65 -9.20
C TYR A 195 6.80 0.80 -7.97
N SER A 196 5.48 0.77 -8.15
CA SER A 196 4.50 0.75 -7.06
C SER A 196 4.65 -0.49 -6.20
N GLU A 197 4.74 -1.67 -6.80
CA GLU A 197 4.99 -2.91 -6.09
C GLU A 197 6.34 -2.86 -5.33
N LEU A 198 7.40 -2.34 -5.96
CA LEU A 198 8.69 -2.17 -5.29
C LEU A 198 8.56 -1.27 -4.05
N ALA A 199 7.84 -0.15 -4.18
CA ALA A 199 7.60 0.77 -3.07
C ALA A 199 6.76 0.12 -1.95
N ALA A 200 5.67 -0.57 -2.30
CA ALA A 200 4.82 -1.31 -1.36
C ALA A 200 5.62 -2.42 -0.64
N SER A 201 6.49 -3.13 -1.37
CA SER A 201 7.37 -4.18 -0.85
C SER A 201 8.37 -3.68 0.18
N TRP A 202 8.88 -2.45 0.02
CA TRP A 202 9.80 -1.85 0.98
C TRP A 202 9.10 -1.09 2.11
N LEU A 203 7.85 -0.67 1.93
CA LEU A 203 7.13 0.17 2.88
C LEU A 203 7.08 -0.47 4.27
N TRP A 204 6.66 -1.75 4.38
CA TRP A 204 6.63 -2.44 5.67
C TRP A 204 8.04 -2.63 6.25
N VAL A 205 9.06 -2.91 5.43
CA VAL A 205 10.46 -3.05 5.89
C VAL A 205 10.99 -1.74 6.48
N VAL A 206 10.74 -0.62 5.81
CA VAL A 206 11.14 0.72 6.27
C VAL A 206 10.33 1.13 7.51
N ALA A 207 9.02 0.84 7.55
CA ALA A 207 8.15 1.14 8.69
C ALA A 207 8.56 0.35 9.93
N LEU A 208 8.69 -0.98 9.85
CA LEU A 208 9.11 -1.84 10.96
C LEU A 208 10.56 -1.56 11.38
N GLY A 209 11.46 -1.35 10.42
CA GLY A 209 12.84 -0.96 10.69
C GLY A 209 12.94 0.40 11.40
N GLY A 210 12.13 1.38 10.96
CA GLY A 210 12.02 2.70 11.58
C GLY A 210 11.44 2.63 12.99
N LEU A 211 10.39 1.82 13.18
CA LEU A 211 9.77 1.55 14.47
C LEU A 211 10.77 0.92 15.46
N ALA A 212 11.52 -0.10 15.02
CA ALA A 212 12.57 -0.72 15.83
C ALA A 212 13.66 0.29 16.22
N LEU A 213 14.13 1.11 15.28
CA LEU A 213 15.11 2.18 15.54
C LEU A 213 14.58 3.23 16.52
N TRP A 214 13.29 3.56 16.42
CA TRP A 214 12.62 4.49 17.32
C TRP A 214 12.50 3.90 18.72
N ILE A 215 11.94 2.70 18.89
CA ILE A 215 11.76 2.06 20.20
C ILE A 215 13.13 1.78 20.87
N GLY A 216 14.11 1.28 20.12
CA GLY A 216 15.44 0.94 20.64
C GLY A 216 16.34 2.14 20.97
N ARG A 217 15.83 3.37 20.85
CA ARG A 217 16.55 4.59 21.24
C ARG A 217 16.42 4.81 22.75
N ARG A 218 17.56 5.04 23.43
CA ARG A 218 17.57 5.47 24.84
C ARG A 218 16.93 6.85 24.97
N ARG A 219 16.02 7.00 25.94
CA ARG A 219 15.27 8.22 26.25
C ARG A 219 15.35 8.53 27.73
N ALA A 220 15.28 9.82 28.07
CA ALA A 220 15.19 10.27 29.45
C ALA A 220 13.78 10.04 30.01
N ARG A 221 12.74 10.27 29.21
CA ARG A 221 11.34 10.08 29.60
C ARG A 221 10.62 9.13 28.64
N LYS A 222 9.74 8.28 29.19
CA LYS A 222 8.88 7.40 28.38
C LYS A 222 7.95 8.19 27.45
N ALA A 223 7.50 9.37 27.86
CA ALA A 223 6.66 10.26 27.05
C ALA A 223 7.32 10.67 25.72
N ASP A 224 8.66 10.77 25.66
CA ASP A 224 9.41 11.12 24.44
C ASP A 224 9.38 9.98 23.38
N LEU A 225 8.70 8.86 23.66
CA LEU A 225 8.40 7.80 22.70
C LEU A 225 7.16 8.14 21.86
N VAL A 226 6.11 8.66 22.51
CA VAL A 226 4.76 8.82 21.93
C VAL A 226 4.41 10.27 21.62
N LEU A 227 5.17 11.23 22.18
CA LEU A 227 4.98 12.66 21.95
C LEU A 227 6.26 13.28 21.34
N PRO A 228 6.12 14.19 20.37
CA PRO A 228 7.27 14.87 19.79
C PRO A 228 7.87 15.86 20.79
N ASP A 229 9.20 15.92 20.85
CA ASP A 229 9.95 16.91 21.63
C ASP A 229 9.81 18.29 20.98
N ARG A 230 8.82 19.06 21.48
CA ARG A 230 8.53 20.43 21.01
C ARG A 230 9.62 21.44 21.38
N LYS A 231 10.46 21.13 22.38
CA LYS A 231 11.52 22.02 22.86
C LYS A 231 12.84 21.83 22.11
N ALA A 232 13.04 20.69 21.47
CA ALA A 232 14.23 20.44 20.66
C ALA A 232 14.32 21.39 19.45
N THR A 233 15.55 21.67 19.01
CA THR A 233 15.85 22.45 17.80
C THR A 233 16.67 21.63 16.79
N GLY A 234 16.77 22.13 15.56
CA GLY A 234 17.58 21.54 14.49
C GLY A 234 17.22 20.07 14.18
N ARG A 235 18.26 19.24 13.98
CA ARG A 235 18.10 17.82 13.62
C ARG A 235 17.38 17.01 14.70
N ARG A 236 17.55 17.34 15.98
CA ARG A 236 16.89 16.63 17.08
C ARG A 236 15.36 16.81 17.01
N LYS A 237 14.89 18.02 16.70
CA LYS A 237 13.46 18.30 16.48
C LYS A 237 12.90 17.46 15.33
N THR A 238 13.56 17.50 14.18
CA THR A 238 13.12 16.76 12.99
C THR A 238 13.09 15.25 13.24
N LEU A 239 14.12 14.70 13.91
CA LEU A 239 14.13 13.29 14.29
C LEU A 239 13.02 12.93 15.28
N SER A 240 12.71 13.82 16.24
CA SER A 240 11.64 13.56 17.20
C SER A 240 10.27 13.51 16.54
N TRP A 241 10.00 14.44 15.63
CA TRP A 241 8.75 14.47 14.88
C TRP A 241 8.62 13.28 13.91
N HIS A 242 9.67 13.00 13.14
CA HIS A 242 9.68 11.86 12.22
C HIS A 242 9.46 10.54 12.96
N GLY A 243 10.15 10.34 14.10
CA GLY A 243 9.98 9.13 14.89
C GLY A 243 8.61 8.99 15.54
N THR A 244 8.04 10.09 16.04
CA THR A 244 6.73 10.06 16.71
C THR A 244 5.60 9.85 15.71
N VAL A 245 5.60 10.60 14.60
CA VAL A 245 4.61 10.41 13.53
C VAL A 245 4.75 9.01 12.92
N GLY A 246 5.98 8.53 12.72
CA GLY A 246 6.25 7.18 12.23
C GLY A 246 5.75 6.09 13.18
N LEU A 247 5.83 6.30 14.49
CA LEU A 247 5.27 5.37 15.48
C LEU A 247 3.75 5.22 15.33
N TRP A 248 3.02 6.33 15.27
CA TRP A 248 1.56 6.32 15.14
C TRP A 248 1.10 5.81 13.77
N ALA A 249 1.85 6.14 12.70
CA ALA A 249 1.54 5.69 11.35
C ALA A 249 1.89 4.21 11.11
N ALA A 250 2.80 3.61 11.88
CA ALA A 250 3.40 2.30 11.57
C ALA A 250 2.38 1.19 11.29
N VAL A 251 1.33 1.08 12.12
CA VAL A 251 0.28 0.05 11.95
C VAL A 251 -0.45 0.26 10.63
N GLY A 252 -0.85 1.50 10.33
CA GLY A 252 -1.49 1.85 9.06
C GLY A 252 -0.58 1.59 7.86
N LEU A 253 0.71 1.95 7.93
CA LEU A 253 1.66 1.72 6.84
C LEU A 253 1.89 0.23 6.56
N VAL A 254 1.93 -0.61 7.61
CA VAL A 254 2.06 -2.06 7.43
C VAL A 254 0.77 -2.63 6.84
N GLY A 255 -0.41 -2.18 7.28
CA GLY A 255 -1.70 -2.59 6.71
C GLY A 255 -1.85 -2.20 5.23
N LEU A 256 -1.51 -0.96 4.88
CA LEU A 256 -1.51 -0.49 3.49
C LEU A 256 -0.50 -1.23 2.62
N SER A 257 0.68 -1.53 3.15
CA SER A 257 1.70 -2.31 2.46
C SER A 257 1.22 -3.74 2.19
N ALA A 258 0.62 -4.40 3.19
CA ALA A 258 0.10 -5.76 3.05
C ALA A 258 -1.02 -5.84 2.01
N THR A 259 -1.99 -4.92 2.08
CA THR A 259 -3.12 -4.86 1.13
C THR A 259 -2.67 -4.46 -0.28
N GLY A 260 -1.79 -3.47 -0.42
CA GLY A 260 -1.23 -3.09 -1.73
C GLY A 260 -0.43 -4.22 -2.41
N LEU A 261 0.23 -5.09 -1.64
CA LEU A 261 0.92 -6.26 -2.20
C LEU A 261 -0.04 -7.32 -2.73
N THR A 262 -1.27 -7.41 -2.23
CA THR A 262 -2.24 -8.41 -2.73
C THR A 262 -2.65 -8.17 -4.19
N TRP A 263 -2.52 -6.94 -4.68
CA TRP A 263 -2.95 -6.51 -6.03
C TRP A 263 -1.78 -6.19 -6.96
N SER A 264 -0.58 -6.54 -6.54
CA SER A 264 0.63 -6.27 -7.29
C SER A 264 0.89 -7.37 -8.33
N ASN A 265 1.68 -7.07 -9.36
CA ASN A 265 1.95 -7.98 -10.46
C ASN A 265 2.57 -9.32 -10.01
N TYR A 266 3.65 -9.28 -9.21
CA TYR A 266 4.38 -10.48 -8.83
C TYR A 266 4.01 -10.98 -7.43
N ALA A 267 4.10 -10.11 -6.42
CA ALA A 267 3.70 -10.50 -5.06
C ALA A 267 2.21 -10.83 -4.97
N GLY A 268 1.34 -10.07 -5.64
CA GLY A 268 -0.09 -10.34 -5.69
C GLY A 268 -0.40 -11.69 -6.34
N LYS A 269 0.27 -12.02 -7.46
CA LYS A 269 0.17 -13.35 -8.08
C LYS A 269 0.54 -14.47 -7.11
N ASN A 270 1.68 -14.35 -6.41
CA ASN A 270 2.11 -15.34 -5.43
C ASN A 270 1.12 -15.47 -4.25
N ILE A 271 0.51 -14.36 -3.84
CA ILE A 271 -0.54 -14.34 -2.82
C ILE A 271 -1.80 -15.05 -3.32
N GLY A 272 -2.24 -14.76 -4.55
CA GLY A 272 -3.39 -15.42 -5.19
C GLY A 272 -3.19 -16.94 -5.31
N GLU A 273 -2.06 -17.38 -5.87
CA GLU A 273 -1.74 -18.82 -5.97
C GLU A 273 -1.71 -19.50 -4.59
N LEU A 274 -1.23 -18.80 -3.56
CA LEU A 274 -1.24 -19.33 -2.20
C LEU A 274 -2.67 -19.41 -1.66
N GLN A 275 -3.50 -18.39 -1.88
CA GLN A 275 -4.91 -18.35 -1.49
C GLN A 275 -5.68 -19.51 -2.12
N ASP A 276 -5.49 -19.77 -3.41
CA ASP A 276 -6.15 -20.87 -4.12
C ASP A 276 -5.76 -22.23 -3.52
N ARG A 277 -4.46 -22.45 -3.27
CA ARG A 277 -3.96 -23.73 -2.73
C ARG A 277 -4.43 -24.03 -1.31
N VAL A 278 -4.72 -23.00 -0.52
CA VAL A 278 -5.18 -23.17 0.86
C VAL A 278 -6.71 -23.07 1.00
N GLY A 279 -7.45 -23.01 -0.12
CA GLY A 279 -8.91 -22.88 -0.12
C GLY A 279 -9.41 -21.52 0.40
N GLY A 280 -8.57 -20.49 0.27
CA GLY A 280 -8.86 -19.12 0.71
C GLY A 280 -9.29 -18.16 -0.41
N ALA A 281 -9.48 -18.67 -1.64
CA ALA A 281 -9.97 -17.90 -2.78
C ALA A 281 -11.38 -17.34 -2.53
N THR A 282 -11.72 -16.24 -3.20
CA THR A 282 -13.06 -15.66 -3.11
C THR A 282 -14.06 -16.57 -3.85
N PRO A 283 -15.08 -17.14 -3.18
CA PRO A 283 -16.04 -18.01 -3.82
C PRO A 283 -16.95 -17.22 -4.78
N SER A 284 -17.57 -17.92 -5.73
CA SER A 284 -18.57 -17.37 -6.63
C SER A 284 -19.71 -18.37 -6.83
N VAL A 285 -20.89 -17.86 -7.17
CA VAL A 285 -22.08 -18.69 -7.43
C VAL A 285 -21.93 -19.51 -8.71
N ALA A 286 -22.40 -20.75 -8.66
CA ALA A 286 -22.46 -21.66 -9.79
C ALA A 286 -23.59 -21.27 -10.76
N ALA A 287 -23.27 -20.46 -11.77
CA ALA A 287 -24.25 -19.99 -12.76
C ALA A 287 -24.38 -20.87 -14.02
N LYS A 288 -23.70 -22.03 -14.11
CA LYS A 288 -23.75 -22.91 -15.30
C LYS A 288 -25.08 -23.63 -15.40
N LEU A 289 -25.79 -23.49 -16.54
CA LEU A 289 -27.15 -24.02 -16.72
C LEU A 289 -27.21 -25.56 -16.79
N ASN A 290 -26.11 -26.22 -17.17
CA ASN A 290 -26.01 -27.68 -17.22
C ASN A 290 -24.74 -28.18 -16.50
N PRO A 291 -24.79 -28.43 -15.18
CA PRO A 291 -23.64 -28.95 -14.43
C PRO A 291 -23.29 -30.42 -14.75
N GLY A 292 -24.17 -31.15 -15.46
CA GLY A 292 -24.05 -32.60 -15.69
C GLY A 292 -23.09 -33.05 -16.81
N THR A 293 -22.51 -32.14 -17.59
CA THR A 293 -21.52 -32.50 -18.63
C THR A 293 -20.12 -32.03 -18.21
N GLY A 294 -19.46 -32.90 -17.44
CA GLY A 294 -18.00 -33.00 -17.20
C GLY A 294 -17.14 -31.73 -17.26
N GLY A 295 -16.66 -31.27 -16.11
CA GLY A 295 -15.51 -30.37 -16.01
C GLY A 295 -15.45 -29.66 -14.66
N ALA A 296 -14.34 -29.85 -13.94
CA ALA A 296 -14.08 -29.47 -12.56
C ALA A 296 -14.42 -28.02 -12.18
N ALA A 297 -14.57 -27.81 -10.85
CA ALA A 297 -14.69 -26.51 -10.20
C ALA A 297 -13.62 -25.55 -10.72
N ASP A 298 -14.06 -24.38 -11.18
CA ASP A 298 -13.16 -23.34 -11.68
C ASP A 298 -13.23 -22.16 -10.69
N GLY A 299 -12.25 -22.12 -9.79
CA GLY A 299 -11.88 -20.91 -9.08
C GLY A 299 -11.03 -20.09 -10.04
N GLY A 300 -11.63 -19.04 -10.62
CA GLY A 300 -10.98 -18.21 -11.60
C GLY A 300 -11.65 -16.84 -11.67
N ASP A 301 -10.90 -15.84 -11.21
CA ASP A 301 -11.06 -14.39 -11.32
C ASP A 301 -12.22 -13.84 -12.16
N GLU A 302 -12.96 -12.90 -11.56
CA GLU A 302 -13.89 -11.99 -12.26
C GLU A 302 -13.18 -10.92 -13.11
N HIS A 303 -11.96 -11.19 -13.56
CA HIS A 303 -11.17 -10.33 -14.45
C HIS A 303 -10.64 -11.02 -15.71
N ALA A 304 -11.06 -12.25 -16.03
CA ALA A 304 -10.65 -12.93 -17.25
C ALA A 304 -11.56 -12.61 -18.46
N GLY A 305 -11.44 -11.39 -18.99
CA GLY A 305 -11.80 -11.09 -20.37
C GLY A 305 -10.69 -11.60 -21.30
N HIS A 306 -10.65 -12.91 -21.59
CA HIS A 306 -9.73 -13.46 -22.59
C HIS A 306 -10.44 -13.76 -23.91
N VAL A 307 -9.82 -13.24 -24.96
CA VAL A 307 -10.11 -13.42 -26.38
C VAL A 307 -10.15 -14.91 -26.74
N MET A 308 -11.23 -15.36 -27.38
CA MET A 308 -11.25 -16.63 -28.10
C MET A 308 -11.27 -16.32 -29.60
N THR A 309 -10.21 -16.75 -30.29
CA THR A 309 -10.10 -16.80 -31.75
C THR A 309 -11.19 -17.67 -32.37
N GLU A 310 -11.66 -17.23 -33.54
CA GLU A 310 -12.74 -17.83 -34.33
C GLU A 310 -12.57 -19.33 -34.58
N GLY A 311 -13.65 -20.08 -34.33
CA GLY A 311 -13.78 -21.49 -34.69
C GLY A 311 -15.25 -21.87 -34.79
N MET A 312 -15.70 -22.09 -36.04
CA MET A 312 -16.92 -22.74 -36.52
C MET A 312 -18.25 -22.36 -35.79
N GLU A 313 -19.01 -21.46 -36.42
CA GLU A 313 -20.40 -21.16 -36.04
C GLU A 313 -21.30 -22.39 -36.23
N MET A 314 -21.67 -23.02 -35.11
CA MET A 314 -22.85 -23.87 -35.05
C MET A 314 -24.09 -22.97 -34.87
N PRO A 315 -25.23 -23.30 -35.51
CA PRO A 315 -26.45 -22.51 -35.42
C PRO A 315 -26.87 -22.35 -33.95
N PRO A 316 -27.41 -21.19 -33.55
CA PRO A 316 -27.78 -20.94 -32.17
C PRO A 316 -28.86 -21.96 -31.73
N PRO A 317 -28.74 -22.58 -30.55
CA PRO A 317 -29.87 -23.28 -29.95
C PRO A 317 -31.02 -22.28 -29.80
N ALA A 318 -32.25 -22.74 -30.00
CA ALA A 318 -33.46 -21.92 -29.93
C ALA A 318 -33.46 -21.06 -28.66
N PRO A 319 -33.93 -19.80 -28.71
CA PRO A 319 -33.99 -18.93 -27.55
C PRO A 319 -34.86 -19.62 -26.50
N VAL A 320 -34.22 -20.07 -25.42
CA VAL A 320 -34.93 -20.44 -24.20
C VAL A 320 -35.63 -19.15 -23.76
N ALA A 321 -36.94 -19.22 -23.53
CA ALA A 321 -37.71 -18.04 -23.13
C ALA A 321 -37.03 -17.43 -21.89
N ASP A 322 -36.55 -16.19 -22.04
CA ASP A 322 -35.90 -15.46 -20.95
C ASP A 322 -36.97 -14.79 -20.10
N ILE A 323 -37.02 -15.10 -18.81
CA ILE A 323 -37.92 -14.49 -17.83
C ILE A 323 -37.77 -12.96 -17.73
N GLY A 324 -36.63 -12.44 -18.18
CA GLY A 324 -36.27 -11.03 -18.12
C GLY A 324 -35.67 -10.60 -16.79
N ILE A 325 -34.94 -9.48 -16.83
CA ILE A 325 -34.19 -8.94 -15.69
C ILE A 325 -35.06 -8.65 -14.46
N ASP A 326 -36.30 -8.17 -14.65
CA ASP A 326 -37.21 -7.84 -13.55
C ASP A 326 -37.55 -9.08 -12.71
N ARG A 327 -37.89 -10.20 -13.36
CA ARG A 327 -38.18 -11.47 -12.69
C ARG A 327 -36.95 -12.08 -12.03
N ALA A 328 -35.78 -11.95 -12.65
CA ALA A 328 -34.53 -12.39 -12.05
C ALA A 328 -34.20 -11.61 -10.77
N VAL A 329 -34.44 -10.29 -10.76
CA VAL A 329 -34.28 -9.45 -9.56
C VAL A 329 -35.32 -9.78 -8.49
N GLU A 330 -36.58 -10.01 -8.86
CA GLU A 330 -37.61 -10.48 -7.92
C GLU A 330 -37.20 -11.80 -7.25
N ALA A 331 -36.70 -12.77 -8.02
CA ALA A 331 -36.21 -14.05 -7.49
C ALA A 331 -35.02 -13.86 -6.54
N ALA A 332 -34.08 -12.96 -6.88
CA ALA A 332 -32.94 -12.65 -6.02
C ALA A 332 -33.37 -12.00 -4.70
N ARG A 333 -34.31 -11.04 -4.75
CA ARG A 333 -34.87 -10.41 -3.55
C ARG A 333 -35.63 -11.41 -2.68
N ALA A 334 -36.39 -12.31 -3.29
CA ALA A 334 -37.07 -13.41 -2.57
C ALA A 334 -36.07 -14.37 -1.91
N ALA A 335 -34.89 -14.55 -2.49
CA ALA A 335 -33.77 -15.28 -1.90
C ALA A 335 -32.99 -14.47 -0.85
N GLY A 336 -33.40 -13.24 -0.52
CA GLY A 336 -32.76 -12.41 0.50
C GLY A 336 -31.48 -11.71 0.05
N VAL A 337 -31.34 -11.42 -1.25
CA VAL A 337 -30.33 -10.52 -1.82
C VAL A 337 -31.07 -9.22 -2.17
N THR A 338 -31.02 -8.23 -1.29
CA THR A 338 -31.91 -7.06 -1.31
C THR A 338 -31.21 -5.73 -1.39
N GLU A 339 -30.00 -5.63 -0.84
CA GLU A 339 -29.26 -4.37 -0.78
C GLU A 339 -28.70 -4.00 -2.17
N SER A 340 -27.97 -2.88 -2.27
CA SER A 340 -27.45 -2.32 -3.54
C SER A 340 -26.97 -3.41 -4.53
N LEU A 341 -27.74 -3.63 -5.60
CA LEU A 341 -27.59 -4.79 -6.49
C LEU A 341 -26.72 -4.48 -7.71
N ARG A 342 -25.95 -5.48 -8.13
CA ARG A 342 -25.38 -5.62 -9.47
C ARG A 342 -25.97 -6.85 -10.13
N VAL A 343 -26.66 -6.65 -11.25
CA VAL A 343 -27.29 -7.71 -12.03
C VAL A 343 -26.50 -7.96 -13.29
N THR A 344 -25.74 -9.05 -13.35
CA THR A 344 -25.04 -9.50 -14.56
C THR A 344 -25.99 -10.30 -15.44
N LEU A 345 -26.10 -9.92 -16.71
CA LEU A 345 -26.99 -10.57 -17.67
C LEU A 345 -26.50 -11.98 -18.03
N PRO A 346 -27.41 -12.89 -18.41
CA PRO A 346 -27.05 -14.24 -18.83
C PRO A 346 -26.15 -14.19 -20.07
N ALA A 347 -25.20 -15.11 -20.11
CA ALA A 347 -24.31 -15.35 -21.24
C ALA A 347 -24.49 -16.78 -21.74
N LYS A 348 -23.83 -17.15 -22.85
CA LYS A 348 -23.97 -18.49 -23.43
C LYS A 348 -23.68 -19.58 -22.39
N GLY A 349 -24.70 -20.35 -22.01
CA GLY A 349 -24.61 -21.44 -21.03
C GLY A 349 -24.56 -21.02 -19.55
N LYS A 350 -24.71 -19.72 -19.24
CA LYS A 350 -24.73 -19.18 -17.87
C LYS A 350 -26.01 -18.39 -17.60
N GLY A 351 -26.56 -18.54 -16.40
CA GLY A 351 -27.71 -17.78 -15.95
C GLY A 351 -27.38 -16.35 -15.50
N TYR A 352 -28.38 -15.66 -14.96
CA TYR A 352 -28.19 -14.36 -14.31
C TYR A 352 -27.33 -14.52 -13.06
N VAL A 353 -26.47 -13.54 -12.78
CA VAL A 353 -25.74 -13.45 -11.50
C VAL A 353 -26.10 -12.12 -10.85
N ILE A 354 -26.73 -12.18 -9.69
CA ILE A 354 -27.14 -10.99 -8.92
C ILE A 354 -26.30 -10.97 -7.64
N LYS A 355 -25.61 -9.85 -7.40
CA LYS A 355 -24.77 -9.65 -6.22
C LYS A 355 -25.12 -8.37 -5.49
N GLU A 356 -25.04 -8.39 -4.18
CA GLU A 356 -24.98 -7.17 -3.38
C GLU A 356 -23.59 -6.53 -3.48
N ASN A 357 -23.54 -5.21 -3.37
CA ASN A 357 -22.33 -4.40 -3.50
C ASN A 357 -22.22 -3.35 -2.38
N ASP A 358 -22.84 -3.60 -1.21
CA ASP A 358 -22.66 -2.72 -0.06
C ASP A 358 -21.42 -3.12 0.75
N LYS A 359 -20.45 -2.21 0.72
CA LYS A 359 -19.12 -2.39 1.30
C LYS A 359 -19.01 -1.70 2.67
N THR A 360 -20.08 -1.05 3.13
CA THR A 360 -20.15 -0.34 4.43
C THR A 360 -20.55 -1.33 5.51
N LEU A 361 -20.07 -1.16 6.75
CA LEU A 361 -20.51 -2.03 7.85
C LEU A 361 -21.95 -1.71 8.30
N PRO A 362 -22.82 -2.73 8.48
CA PRO A 362 -22.63 -4.16 8.21
C PRO A 362 -22.55 -4.48 6.70
N VAL A 363 -21.57 -5.30 6.30
CA VAL A 363 -21.27 -5.56 4.89
C VAL A 363 -22.29 -6.52 4.29
N HIS A 364 -22.83 -6.19 3.10
CA HIS A 364 -23.77 -7.00 2.34
C HIS A 364 -23.17 -7.33 0.97
N LEU A 365 -22.70 -8.58 0.83
CA LEU A 365 -22.02 -9.10 -0.37
C LEU A 365 -22.59 -10.46 -0.79
N ASP A 366 -23.85 -10.73 -0.45
CA ASP A 366 -24.50 -11.97 -0.83
C ASP A 366 -24.73 -12.01 -2.34
N SER A 367 -24.77 -13.22 -2.89
CA SER A 367 -24.97 -13.42 -4.32
C SER A 367 -25.81 -14.64 -4.63
N VAL A 368 -26.53 -14.57 -5.76
CA VAL A 368 -27.35 -15.67 -6.27
C VAL A 368 -27.16 -15.82 -7.77
N ALA A 369 -27.23 -17.06 -8.24
CA ALA A 369 -27.39 -17.38 -9.65
C ALA A 369 -28.85 -17.75 -9.93
N VAL A 370 -29.43 -17.20 -11.01
CA VAL A 370 -30.83 -17.44 -11.39
C VAL A 370 -30.91 -17.95 -12.83
N ASP A 371 -31.70 -19.01 -13.01
CA ASP A 371 -31.93 -19.62 -14.31
C ASP A 371 -32.83 -18.71 -15.19
N PRO A 372 -32.36 -18.27 -16.38
CA PRO A 372 -33.13 -17.42 -17.27
C PRO A 372 -34.39 -18.11 -17.82
N ALA A 373 -34.48 -19.44 -17.79
CA ALA A 373 -35.60 -20.18 -18.38
C ALA A 373 -36.88 -20.13 -17.54
N ASP A 374 -36.74 -20.24 -16.22
CA ASP A 374 -37.86 -20.43 -15.29
C ASP A 374 -37.77 -19.56 -14.01
N GLY A 375 -36.67 -18.82 -13.81
CA GLY A 375 -36.46 -17.97 -12.64
C GLY A 375 -36.08 -18.72 -11.38
N ARG A 376 -35.74 -20.01 -11.48
CA ARG A 376 -35.27 -20.81 -10.36
C ARG A 376 -33.90 -20.32 -9.91
N VAL A 377 -33.73 -20.15 -8.59
CA VAL A 377 -32.42 -19.92 -7.98
C VAL A 377 -31.58 -21.19 -8.13
N MET A 378 -30.47 -21.08 -8.84
CA MET A 378 -29.56 -22.18 -9.13
C MET A 378 -28.57 -22.39 -7.99
N ASP A 379 -28.07 -21.30 -7.43
CA ASP A 379 -27.09 -21.30 -6.36
C ASP A 379 -27.19 -20.01 -5.53
N THR A 380 -26.78 -20.08 -4.27
CA THR A 380 -26.77 -18.95 -3.33
C THR A 380 -25.48 -18.99 -2.54
N LEU A 381 -24.82 -17.85 -2.43
CA LEU A 381 -23.57 -17.69 -1.71
C LEU A 381 -23.68 -16.48 -0.79
N ARG A 382 -23.63 -16.74 0.51
CA ARG A 382 -23.65 -15.69 1.55
C ARG A 382 -22.24 -15.23 1.88
N PHE A 383 -22.08 -13.96 2.21
CA PHE A 383 -20.79 -13.44 2.68
C PHE A 383 -20.29 -14.16 3.93
N ALA A 384 -21.20 -14.58 4.81
CA ALA A 384 -20.89 -15.36 6.00
C ALA A 384 -20.21 -16.71 5.69
N ASP A 385 -20.48 -17.27 4.51
CA ASP A 385 -19.93 -18.57 4.05
C ASP A 385 -18.57 -18.42 3.34
N TYR A 386 -18.07 -17.19 3.19
CA TYR A 386 -16.76 -16.96 2.56
C TYR A 386 -15.66 -17.55 3.46
N PRO A 387 -14.62 -18.16 2.87
CA PRO A 387 -13.41 -18.50 3.61
C PRO A 387 -12.87 -17.28 4.37
N LEU A 388 -12.36 -17.49 5.59
CA LEU A 388 -11.85 -16.41 6.43
C LEU A 388 -10.81 -15.54 5.69
N LEU A 389 -9.94 -16.17 4.88
CA LEU A 389 -8.93 -15.46 4.11
C LEU A 389 -9.56 -14.54 3.05
N ALA A 390 -10.61 -14.99 2.37
CA ALA A 390 -11.36 -14.16 1.43
C ALA A 390 -12.05 -12.97 2.13
N GLN A 391 -12.66 -13.21 3.29
CA GLN A 391 -13.26 -12.14 4.11
C GLN A 391 -12.20 -11.11 4.53
N LEU A 392 -11.04 -11.56 5.05
CA LEU A 392 -9.96 -10.68 5.48
C LEU A 392 -9.36 -9.90 4.32
N THR A 393 -9.16 -10.53 3.16
CA THR A 393 -8.70 -9.84 1.95
C THR A 393 -9.71 -8.78 1.52
N ARG A 394 -11.01 -9.12 1.48
CA ARG A 394 -12.09 -8.17 1.18
C ARG A 394 -12.10 -6.97 2.13
N PHE A 395 -12.08 -7.21 3.44
CA PHE A 395 -12.02 -6.14 4.44
C PHE A 395 -10.75 -5.30 4.32
N GLY A 396 -9.59 -5.93 4.08
CA GLY A 396 -8.33 -5.22 3.89
C GLY A 396 -8.37 -4.27 2.69
N ILE A 397 -8.91 -4.76 1.58
CA ILE A 397 -9.14 -3.99 0.35
C ILE A 397 -10.07 -2.80 0.61
N ASP A 398 -11.22 -3.04 1.22
CA ASP A 398 -12.21 -1.99 1.48
C ASP A 398 -11.70 -0.98 2.52
N LEU A 399 -10.88 -1.42 3.46
CA LEU A 399 -10.17 -0.53 4.38
C LEU A 399 -9.17 0.34 3.64
N HIS A 400 -8.38 -0.22 2.72
CA HIS A 400 -7.42 0.52 1.90
C HIS A 400 -8.13 1.55 1.00
N MET A 401 -9.28 1.20 0.41
CA MET A 401 -10.03 2.07 -0.50
C MET A 401 -10.91 3.12 0.22
N GLY A 402 -11.05 3.06 1.55
CA GLY A 402 -11.83 4.05 2.29
C GLY A 402 -13.32 3.72 2.40
N LEU A 403 -13.73 2.45 2.30
CA LEU A 403 -15.14 2.06 2.16
C LEU A 403 -15.76 1.49 3.44
N THR A 404 -15.07 0.60 4.16
CA THR A 404 -15.65 -0.19 5.27
C THR A 404 -16.36 0.63 6.35
N PHE A 405 -15.79 1.77 6.76
CA PHE A 405 -16.37 2.69 7.76
C PHE A 405 -16.78 4.04 7.15
N GLY A 406 -17.00 4.09 5.84
CA GLY A 406 -17.33 5.31 5.10
C GLY A 406 -16.36 6.46 5.40
N ILE A 407 -16.92 7.63 5.74
CA ILE A 407 -16.14 8.87 5.96
C ILE A 407 -15.08 8.73 7.07
N ALA A 408 -15.33 7.94 8.10
CA ALA A 408 -14.35 7.74 9.18
C ALA A 408 -13.08 7.04 8.66
N ASN A 409 -13.26 6.04 7.78
CA ASN A 409 -12.14 5.37 7.13
C ASN A 409 -11.38 6.34 6.22
N GLN A 410 -12.09 7.14 5.42
CA GLN A 410 -11.49 8.13 4.52
C GLN A 410 -10.68 9.19 5.28
N ILE A 411 -11.18 9.69 6.41
CA ILE A 411 -10.44 10.63 7.27
C ILE A 411 -9.18 9.98 7.83
N ALA A 412 -9.25 8.71 8.28
CA ALA A 412 -8.09 7.98 8.78
C ALA A 412 -7.03 7.79 7.69
N LEU A 413 -7.43 7.41 6.48
CA LEU A 413 -6.54 7.31 5.32
C LEU A 413 -5.95 8.66 4.92
N ALA A 414 -6.74 9.73 4.94
CA ALA A 414 -6.27 11.08 4.66
C ALA A 414 -5.20 11.53 5.67
N ALA A 415 -5.44 11.28 6.97
CA ALA A 415 -4.46 11.55 8.01
C ALA A 415 -3.17 10.73 7.81
N LEU A 416 -3.29 9.46 7.41
CA LEU A 416 -2.16 8.59 7.12
C LEU A 416 -1.38 9.05 5.88
N ALA A 417 -2.06 9.49 4.83
CA ALA A 417 -1.45 10.05 3.63
C ALA A 417 -0.64 11.32 3.95
N VAL A 418 -1.24 12.25 4.71
CA VAL A 418 -0.54 13.45 5.19
C VAL A 418 0.66 13.07 6.07
N ALA A 419 0.52 12.05 6.93
CA ALA A 419 1.63 11.54 7.73
C ALA A 419 2.76 10.97 6.86
N VAL A 420 2.47 10.23 5.79
CA VAL A 420 3.49 9.73 4.84
C VAL A 420 4.21 10.89 4.17
N MET A 421 3.47 11.85 3.60
CA MET A 421 4.06 13.03 2.98
C MET A 421 4.96 13.79 3.96
N PHE A 422 4.49 13.98 5.20
CA PHE A 422 5.27 14.58 6.28
C PHE A 422 6.55 13.77 6.58
N LEU A 423 6.45 12.45 6.72
CA LEU A 423 7.59 11.57 7.03
C LEU A 423 8.64 11.62 5.93
N VAL A 424 8.23 11.63 4.66
CA VAL A 424 9.11 11.76 3.49
C VAL A 424 9.83 13.10 3.53
N VAL A 425 9.10 14.22 3.67
CA VAL A 425 9.69 15.57 3.73
C VAL A 425 10.65 15.69 4.92
N TRP A 426 10.29 15.17 6.09
CA TRP A 426 11.16 15.19 7.27
C TRP A 426 12.36 14.27 7.12
N GLY A 427 12.22 13.14 6.43
CA GLY A 427 13.30 12.23 6.06
C GLY A 427 14.34 12.93 5.18
N TYR A 428 13.89 13.57 4.11
CA TYR A 428 14.75 14.36 3.22
C TYR A 428 15.38 15.55 3.94
N ARG A 429 14.63 16.26 4.77
CA ARG A 429 15.18 17.33 5.60
C ARG A 429 16.30 16.82 6.50
N MET A 430 16.12 15.68 7.18
CA MET A 430 17.15 15.06 8.00
C MET A 430 18.38 14.65 7.21
N TRP A 431 18.20 14.17 5.98
CA TRP A 431 19.30 13.86 5.07
C TRP A 431 20.07 15.13 4.67
N TRP A 432 19.35 16.18 4.27
CA TRP A 432 19.92 17.48 3.89
C TRP A 432 20.72 18.13 5.02
N MET A 433 20.24 18.01 6.26
CA MET A 433 20.94 18.49 7.47
C MET A 433 22.24 17.73 7.79
N ARG A 434 22.57 16.63 7.10
CA ARG A 434 23.84 15.89 7.27
C ARG A 434 24.95 16.33 6.30
N ARG A 435 24.69 17.33 5.44
CA ARG A 435 25.71 17.87 4.53
C ARG A 435 26.89 18.47 5.34
N PRO A 436 28.14 18.11 5.04
CA PRO A 436 29.33 18.80 5.55
C PRO A 436 29.29 20.28 5.14
N VAL A 437 29.07 21.18 6.11
CA VAL A 437 28.97 22.63 5.82
C VAL A 437 30.35 23.28 5.63
N LYS A 438 31.45 22.59 5.99
CA LYS A 438 32.79 23.19 6.11
C LYS A 438 33.86 22.72 5.13
N GLU A 439 33.69 21.63 4.39
CA GLU A 439 34.79 21.09 3.55
C GLU A 439 34.48 20.99 2.05
N ASP A 440 33.21 20.90 1.64
CA ASP A 440 32.89 20.90 0.21
C ASP A 440 31.42 21.30 -0.05
N ARG A 441 31.19 22.41 -0.76
CA ARG A 441 29.85 22.93 -1.07
C ARG A 441 29.02 21.99 -1.95
N ARG A 442 29.65 20.96 -2.53
CA ARG A 442 29.02 19.91 -3.35
C ARG A 442 28.76 18.59 -2.60
N SER A 443 29.10 18.50 -1.30
CA SER A 443 28.96 17.23 -0.58
C SER A 443 27.51 16.91 -0.19
N VAL A 444 26.99 15.82 -0.74
CA VAL A 444 25.73 15.19 -0.31
C VAL A 444 25.94 14.48 1.04
N GLY A 445 24.91 14.44 1.90
CA GLY A 445 25.02 13.91 3.27
C GLY A 445 25.67 12.52 3.34
N ARG A 446 26.58 12.33 4.31
CA ARG A 446 27.43 11.12 4.42
C ARG A 446 26.59 9.83 4.58
N ALA A 447 26.84 8.88 3.68
CA ALA A 447 26.28 7.52 3.67
C ALA A 447 26.48 6.77 5.00
N GLN A 448 25.57 5.84 5.33
CA GLN A 448 25.75 4.98 6.50
C GLN A 448 26.91 3.98 6.29
N PRO A 449 27.75 3.73 7.31
CA PRO A 449 28.94 2.89 7.17
C PRO A 449 28.61 1.46 6.75
N ARG A 450 29.58 0.83 6.07
CA ARG A 450 29.47 -0.52 5.51
C ARG A 450 29.87 -1.61 6.52
N GLY A 451 29.54 -2.86 6.22
CA GLY A 451 30.03 -4.03 6.96
C GLY A 451 29.31 -4.31 8.29
N ALA A 452 28.13 -3.73 8.53
CA ALA A 452 27.34 -3.97 9.74
C ALA A 452 27.00 -5.47 9.92
N TRP A 453 26.68 -6.15 8.82
CA TRP A 453 26.33 -7.58 8.80
C TRP A 453 27.50 -8.49 9.23
N ARG A 454 28.76 -8.07 9.03
CA ARG A 454 29.94 -8.83 9.48
C ARG A 454 30.09 -8.87 11.01
N ARG A 455 29.33 -8.04 11.73
CA ARG A 455 29.34 -7.98 13.20
C ARG A 455 28.26 -8.87 13.83
N LEU A 456 27.41 -9.50 13.02
CA LEU A 456 26.36 -10.39 13.50
C LEU A 456 26.93 -11.80 13.72
N PRO A 457 26.57 -12.49 14.82
CA PRO A 457 26.92 -13.88 14.99
C PRO A 457 26.26 -14.72 13.90
N VAL A 458 26.97 -15.75 13.43
CA VAL A 458 26.51 -16.64 12.34
C VAL A 458 25.15 -17.28 12.67
N THR A 459 24.89 -17.57 13.94
CA THR A 459 23.62 -18.12 14.45
C THR A 459 22.42 -17.20 14.25
N VAL A 460 22.63 -15.88 14.15
CA VAL A 460 21.57 -14.91 13.83
C VAL A 460 21.57 -14.60 12.34
N LEU A 461 22.74 -14.53 11.72
CA LEU A 461 22.89 -14.19 10.32
C LEU A 461 22.26 -15.24 9.40
N LEU A 462 22.49 -16.54 9.64
CA LEU A 462 21.99 -17.61 8.76
C LEU A 462 20.46 -17.71 8.75
N PRO A 463 19.75 -17.76 9.90
CA PRO A 463 18.29 -17.75 9.90
C PRO A 463 17.72 -16.47 9.28
N PHE A 464 18.32 -15.31 9.56
CA PHE A 464 17.89 -14.04 8.98
C PHE A 464 18.07 -14.01 7.46
N ALA A 465 19.20 -14.52 6.96
CA ALA A 465 19.46 -14.62 5.52
C ALA A 465 18.48 -15.60 4.85
N CYS A 466 18.20 -16.75 5.48
CA CYS A 466 17.23 -17.71 5.00
C CYS A 466 15.82 -17.10 4.93
N ALA A 467 15.35 -16.47 6.00
CA ALA A 467 14.07 -15.77 6.02
C ALA A 467 13.99 -14.66 4.96
N THR A 468 15.08 -13.89 4.80
CA THR A 468 15.16 -12.84 3.76
C THR A 468 15.09 -13.43 2.36
N ALA A 469 15.71 -14.59 2.13
CA ALA A 469 15.67 -15.28 0.84
C ALA A 469 14.26 -15.82 0.53
N VAL A 470 13.57 -16.43 1.50
CA VAL A 470 12.19 -16.89 1.34
C VAL A 470 11.26 -15.71 1.05
N VAL A 471 11.35 -14.63 1.83
CA VAL A 471 10.55 -13.41 1.62
C VAL A 471 10.90 -12.77 0.27
N GLY A 472 12.17 -12.70 -0.12
CA GLY A 472 12.59 -12.13 -1.39
C GLY A 472 12.19 -12.97 -2.60
N TRP A 473 12.04 -14.28 -2.44
CA TRP A 473 11.46 -15.16 -3.46
C TRP A 473 9.95 -14.98 -3.58
N PHE A 474 9.24 -14.88 -2.46
CA PHE A 474 7.79 -14.66 -2.42
C PHE A 474 7.38 -13.24 -2.84
N VAL A 475 8.24 -12.25 -2.60
CA VAL A 475 8.07 -10.84 -3.00
C VAL A 475 9.23 -10.46 -3.93
N PRO A 476 9.17 -10.80 -5.23
CA PRO A 476 10.33 -10.76 -6.12
C PRO A 476 10.99 -9.39 -6.23
N LEU A 477 10.22 -8.30 -6.28
CA LEU A 477 10.79 -6.95 -6.39
C LEU A 477 11.54 -6.54 -5.11
N LEU A 478 11.14 -7.04 -3.94
CA LEU A 478 11.94 -6.89 -2.72
C LEU A 478 13.25 -7.67 -2.82
N GLY A 479 13.19 -8.94 -3.23
CA GLY A 479 14.35 -9.81 -3.35
C GLY A 479 15.38 -9.32 -4.36
N LEU A 480 14.93 -8.94 -5.56
CA LEU A 480 15.76 -8.42 -6.63
C LEU A 480 16.42 -7.08 -6.26
N SER A 481 15.67 -6.18 -5.63
CA SER A 481 16.24 -4.91 -5.18
C SER A 481 17.22 -5.08 -4.01
N LEU A 482 16.95 -6.01 -3.09
CA LEU A 482 17.91 -6.41 -2.05
C LEU A 482 19.20 -6.98 -2.64
N LEU A 483 19.10 -7.85 -3.66
CA LEU A 483 20.25 -8.39 -4.39
C LEU A 483 21.05 -7.27 -5.06
N ALA A 484 20.36 -6.34 -5.74
CA ALA A 484 20.99 -5.17 -6.36
C ALA A 484 21.74 -4.32 -5.31
N PHE A 485 21.11 -4.05 -4.15
CA PHE A 485 21.79 -3.37 -3.04
C PHE A 485 23.03 -4.12 -2.56
N LEU A 486 22.98 -5.45 -2.47
CA LEU A 486 24.12 -6.28 -2.06
C LEU A 486 25.26 -6.23 -3.09
N VAL A 487 24.96 -6.35 -4.39
CA VAL A 487 25.93 -6.28 -5.48
C VAL A 487 26.61 -4.90 -5.52
N ILE A 488 25.82 -3.83 -5.47
CA ILE A 488 26.33 -2.45 -5.42
C ILE A 488 27.17 -2.23 -4.17
N ASP A 489 26.73 -2.76 -3.02
CA ASP A 489 27.55 -2.75 -1.83
C ASP A 489 28.87 -3.46 -2.16
N LEU A 490 28.91 -4.74 -2.48
CA LEU A 490 30.15 -5.48 -2.73
C LEU A 490 31.09 -4.79 -3.73
N ALA A 491 30.59 -4.27 -4.85
CA ALA A 491 31.36 -3.53 -5.84
C ALA A 491 32.02 -2.27 -5.27
N VAL A 492 31.27 -1.41 -4.55
CA VAL A 492 31.82 -0.20 -3.91
C VAL A 492 32.84 -0.57 -2.82
N GLY A 493 32.62 -1.66 -2.09
CA GLY A 493 33.55 -2.15 -1.06
C GLY A 493 34.83 -2.73 -1.65
N PHE A 494 34.76 -3.30 -2.85
CA PHE A 494 35.92 -3.76 -3.60
C PHE A 494 36.72 -2.57 -4.17
N ALA A 495 36.04 -1.59 -4.78
CA ALA A 495 36.68 -0.38 -5.30
C ALA A 495 37.38 0.43 -4.19
N ALA A 496 36.75 0.58 -3.02
CA ALA A 496 37.35 1.28 -1.88
C ALA A 496 38.61 0.58 -1.36
N ARG A 497 38.59 -0.77 -1.27
CA ARG A 497 39.77 -1.56 -0.88
C ARG A 497 40.92 -1.40 -1.88
N ARG A 498 40.63 -1.42 -3.18
CA ARG A 498 41.65 -1.20 -4.22
C ARG A 498 42.27 0.19 -4.15
N ARG A 499 41.48 1.24 -3.92
CA ARG A 499 41.99 2.61 -3.75
C ARG A 499 42.83 2.78 -2.49
N GLY A 500 42.42 2.17 -1.37
CA GLY A 500 43.20 2.14 -0.14
C GLY A 500 44.55 1.46 -0.34
N ALA A 501 44.54 0.24 -0.92
CA ALA A 501 45.77 -0.49 -1.21
C ALA A 501 46.70 0.25 -2.19
N ALA A 502 46.15 0.97 -3.17
CA ALA A 502 46.94 1.80 -4.09
C ALA A 502 47.52 3.06 -3.42
N ALA A 503 46.81 3.65 -2.46
CA ALA A 503 47.31 4.79 -1.69
C ALA A 503 48.39 4.35 -0.68
N ASP A 504 48.19 3.21 -0.02
CA ASP A 504 49.16 2.61 0.90
C ASP A 504 50.43 2.12 0.17
N ALA A 505 50.32 1.76 -1.12
CA ALA A 505 51.46 1.40 -1.96
C ALA A 505 52.19 2.61 -2.59
N ALA A 506 51.58 3.80 -2.53
CA ALA A 506 52.15 5.06 -3.05
C ALA A 506 52.73 5.95 -1.94
N ALA A 507 52.44 5.65 -0.68
CA ALA A 507 53.02 6.24 0.52
C ALA A 507 54.19 5.38 1.01
#